data_AF-A0A7G8V4S5-F1
#
_entry.id   AF-A0A7G8V4S5-F1
#
_cell.length_a   1.000
_cell.length_b   1.000
_cell.length_c   1.000
_cell.angle_alpha   90.00
_cell.angle_beta   90.00
_cell.angle_gamma   90.00
#
_symmetry.space_group_name_H-M   'P 1'
#
loop_
_entity.id
_entity.type
_entity.pdbx_description
1 polymer ?
#
loop_
_entity_poly.entity_id
_entity_poly.type
_entity_poly.pdbx_seq_one_letter_code
_entity_poly.pdbx_strand_id
1 'polypeptide(L)' 'MTIPHQYQTFEIETIYAPSVIGPLGNTTSLITSTYRGQMDFSMVISEGFVPYAEAQAIQERMMSIINEQLAIQFQTA' A
#
# COMPACT_ATOMS: atom_id res chain seq x y z
N MET A 1 -9.30 7.27 13.88
CA MET A 1 -10.66 6.87 13.47
C MET A 1 -10.84 5.43 13.93
N THR A 2 -11.80 5.12 14.79
CA THR A 2 -11.98 3.75 15.32
C THR A 2 -13.11 3.08 14.58
N ILE A 3 -12.78 2.27 13.57
CA ILE A 3 -13.75 1.47 12.81
C ILE A 3 -13.78 0.05 13.41
N PRO A 4 -14.90 -0.40 14.01
CA PRO A 4 -15.03 -1.74 14.59
C PRO A 4 -14.71 -2.82 13.56
N HIS A 5 -14.00 -3.87 13.98
CA HIS A 5 -13.65 -4.98 13.08
C HIS A 5 -14.71 -6.07 13.06
N GLN A 6 -15.57 -6.15 14.07
CA GLN A 6 -16.58 -7.20 14.20
C GLN A 6 -17.96 -6.58 14.31
N TYR A 7 -18.86 -7.03 13.45
CA TYR A 7 -20.28 -6.73 13.45
C TYR A 7 -21.06 -8.04 13.67
N GLN A 8 -22.37 -7.95 13.89
CA GLN A 8 -23.19 -9.12 14.25
C GLN A 8 -23.13 -10.24 13.22
N THR A 9 -22.94 -9.92 11.94
CA THR A 9 -23.03 -10.88 10.83
C THR A 9 -21.79 -10.90 9.92
N PHE A 10 -20.82 -10.01 10.13
CA PHE A 10 -19.62 -9.91 9.30
C PHE A 10 -18.45 -9.32 10.08
N GLU A 11 -17.25 -9.56 9.57
CA GLU A 11 -16.02 -8.91 10.02
C GLU A 11 -15.45 -8.02 8.90
N ILE A 12 -14.79 -6.94 9.29
CA ILE A 12 -13.99 -6.13 8.38
C ILE A 12 -12.58 -6.71 8.38
N GLU A 13 -12.16 -7.21 7.23
CA GLU A 13 -10.81 -7.73 7.01
C GLU A 13 -9.84 -6.56 6.75
N THR A 14 -10.14 -5.74 5.76
CA THR A 14 -9.27 -4.65 5.30
C THR A 14 -10.10 -3.38 5.06
N ILE A 15 -9.49 -2.22 5.33
CA ILE A 15 -10.04 -0.92 4.95
C ILE A 15 -9.17 -0.34 3.86
N TYR A 16 -9.72 -0.16 2.68
CA TYR A 16 -9.11 0.69 1.67
C TYR A 16 -9.54 2.12 1.96
N ALA A 17 -8.59 3.05 2.09
CA ALA A 17 -8.87 4.48 2.11
C ALA A 17 -8.59 5.05 0.71
N PRO A 18 -9.48 4.87 -0.28
CA PRO A 18 -9.25 5.45 -1.58
C PRO A 18 -9.50 6.95 -1.47
N SER A 19 -8.42 7.73 -1.42
CA SER A 19 -8.47 9.13 -1.77
C SER A 19 -7.23 9.48 -2.56
N VAL A 20 -7.34 9.34 -3.88
CA VAL A 20 -6.49 10.08 -4.82
C VAL A 20 -7.42 10.96 -5.64
N ILE A 21 -7.58 12.21 -5.18
CA ILE A 21 -7.90 13.33 -6.06
C ILE A 21 -6.59 14.10 -6.18
N GLY A 22 -5.77 13.69 -7.14
CA GLY A 22 -4.65 14.52 -7.59
C GLY A 22 -5.16 15.56 -8.58
N PRO A 23 -4.64 16.80 -8.55
CA PRO A 23 -4.90 17.72 -9.65
C PRO A 23 -4.35 17.05 -10.92
N LEU A 24 -5.01 17.26 -12.05
CA LEU A 24 -4.52 16.97 -13.41
C LEU A 24 -2.97 16.91 -13.44
N GLY A 25 -2.35 15.72 -13.38
CA GLY A 25 -0.88 15.59 -13.43
C GLY A 25 -0.19 14.55 -12.54
N ASN A 26 -0.81 13.97 -11.51
CA ASN A 26 -0.15 12.89 -10.74
C ASN A 26 -0.33 11.53 -11.42
N THR A 27 0.73 11.05 -12.07
CA THR A 27 0.73 9.81 -12.89
C THR A 27 1.13 8.57 -12.11
N THR A 28 1.59 8.76 -10.87
CA THR A 28 1.98 7.73 -9.92
C THR A 28 1.46 8.09 -8.53
N SER A 29 0.88 7.14 -7.81
CA SER A 29 0.40 7.30 -6.43
C SER A 29 0.67 6.03 -5.63
N LEU A 30 1.21 6.19 -4.42
CA LEU A 30 1.30 5.13 -3.42
C LEU A 30 0.28 5.41 -2.32
N ILE A 31 -0.63 4.46 -2.12
CA ILE A 31 -1.67 4.50 -1.10
C ILE A 31 -1.25 3.54 -0.01
N THR A 32 -1.28 4.00 1.24
CA THR A 32 -1.05 3.15 2.40
C THR A 32 -2.29 3.16 3.28
N SER A 33 -2.68 1.99 3.76
CA SER A 33 -3.73 1.83 4.75
C SER A 33 -3.21 0.98 5.89
N THR A 34 -3.67 1.25 7.10
CA THR A 34 -3.34 0.42 8.25
C THR A 34 -4.60 0.11 9.00
N TYR A 35 -4.91 -1.18 9.11
CA TYR A 35 -6.06 -1.67 9.83
C TYR A 35 -5.70 -2.93 10.61
N ARG A 36 -6.11 -3.00 11.88
CA ARG A 36 -5.83 -4.13 12.79
C ARG A 36 -4.33 -4.49 12.91
N GLY A 37 -3.45 -3.48 12.83
CA GLY A 37 -2.00 -3.70 12.90
C GLY A 37 -1.40 -4.32 11.62
N GLN A 38 -2.20 -4.52 10.58
CA GLN A 38 -1.75 -4.87 9.24
C GLN A 38 -1.69 -3.60 8.39
N MET A 39 -0.57 -3.43 7.68
CA MET A 39 -0.39 -2.33 6.73
C MET A 39 -0.45 -2.87 5.32
N ASP A 40 -1.34 -2.28 4.52
CA ASP A 40 -1.52 -2.58 3.10
C ASP A 40 -1.02 -1.42 2.25
N PHE A 41 -0.45 -1.76 1.09
CA PHE A 41 0.06 -0.80 0.11
C PHE A 41 -0.63 -1.03 -1.23
N SER A 42 -0.95 0.04 -1.94
CA SER A 42 -1.44 -0.02 -3.31
C SER A 42 -0.76 1.05 -4.14
N MET A 43 -0.18 0.65 -5.26
CA MET A 43 0.47 1.57 -6.18
C MET A 43 -0.39 1.71 -7.43
N VAL A 44 -0.71 2.94 -7.80
CA VAL A 44 -1.48 3.27 -8.99
C VAL A 44 -0.56 4.08 -9.90
N ILE A 45 -0.24 3.53 -11.07
CA ILE A 45 0.62 4.18 -12.06
C ILE A 45 -0.09 4.18 -13.41
N SER A 46 0.05 5.28 -14.15
CA SER A 46 -0.43 5.39 -15.53
C SER A 46 0.56 4.73 -16.50
N GLU A 47 0.09 3.74 -17.26
CA GLU A 47 0.84 3.07 -18.32
C GLU A 47 1.41 4.05 -19.36
N GLY A 48 0.71 5.16 -19.61
CA GLY A 48 1.17 6.22 -20.52
C GLY A 48 2.42 6.97 -20.05
N PHE A 49 2.83 6.76 -18.79
CA PHE A 49 4.02 7.39 -18.19
C PHE A 49 5.06 6.36 -17.75
N VAL A 50 4.63 5.21 -17.22
CA VAL A 50 5.51 4.10 -16.83
C VAL A 50 4.93 2.82 -17.42
N PRO A 51 5.62 2.17 -18.37
CA PRO A 51 5.18 0.89 -18.92
C PRO A 51 5.01 -0.16 -17.82
N TYR A 52 4.09 -1.11 -18.03
CA TYR A 52 3.80 -2.16 -17.05
C TYR A 52 5.06 -2.88 -16.53
N ALA A 53 6.00 -3.22 -17.40
CA ALA A 53 7.24 -3.90 -17.02
C ALA A 53 8.10 -3.07 -16.04
N GLU A 54 8.16 -1.76 -16.23
CA GLU A 54 8.87 -0.85 -15.33
C GLU A 54 8.10 -0.66 -14.02
N ALA A 55 6.77 -0.55 -14.09
CA ALA A 55 5.91 -0.48 -12.91
C ALA A 55 6.06 -1.73 -12.03
N GLN A 56 6.14 -2.92 -12.65
CA GLN A 56 6.39 -4.18 -11.95
C GLN A 56 7.79 -4.20 -11.31
N ALA A 57 8.83 -3.77 -12.02
CA ALA A 57 10.17 -3.67 -11.46
C ALA A 57 10.24 -2.72 -10.26
N ILE A 58 9.49 -1.61 -10.29
CA ILE A 58 9.35 -0.68 -9.16
C ILE A 58 8.67 -1.37 -7.97
N GLN A 59 7.58 -2.11 -8.20
CA GLN A 59 6.89 -2.86 -7.16
C GLN A 59 7.84 -3.87 -6.49
N GLU A 60 8.56 -4.66 -7.29
CA GLU A 60 9.51 -5.67 -6.80
C GLU A 60 10.63 -5.02 -5.96
N ARG A 61 11.20 -3.92 -6.46
CA ARG A 61 12.25 -3.18 -5.74
C ARG A 61 11.74 -2.60 -4.42
N MET A 62 10.52 -2.05 -4.41
CA MET A 62 9.89 -1.51 -3.21
C MET A 62 9.73 -2.62 -2.15
N MET A 63 9.22 -3.79 -2.54
CA MET A 63 9.05 -4.92 -1.63
C MET A 63 10.38 -5.43 -1.08
N SER A 64 11.44 -5.47 -1.90
CA SER A 64 12.80 -5.79 -1.42
C SER A 64 13.25 -4.85 -0.31
N ILE A 65 13.13 -3.53 -0.55
CA ILE A 65 13.54 -2.51 0.43
C ILE A 65 12.76 -2.67 1.74
N ILE A 66 11.43 -2.86 1.67
CA ILE A 66 10.60 -3.05 2.87
C ILE A 66 11.06 -4.27 3.66
N ASN A 67 11.27 -5.41 2.99
CA ASN A 67 11.72 -6.64 3.64
C ASN A 67 13.12 -6.51 4.27
N GLU A 68 14.05 -5.84 3.59
CA GLU A 68 15.38 -5.56 4.11
C GLU A 68 15.32 -4.71 5.38
N GLN A 69 14.50 -3.65 5.40
CA GLN A 69 14.34 -2.79 6.58
C GLN A 69 13.68 -3.53 7.75
N LEU A 70 12.68 -4.36 7.48
CA LEU A 70 12.06 -5.19 8.51
C LEU A 70 13.07 -6.17 9.10
N ALA A 71 13.86 -6.85 8.27
CA ALA A 71 14.89 -7.77 8.74
C ALA A 71 15.92 -7.09 9.67
N ILE A 72 16.32 -5.85 9.35
CA ILE A 72 17.23 -5.06 10.19
C ILE A 72 16.56 -4.72 11.54
N GLN A 73 15.31 -4.23 11.52
CA GLN A 73 14.58 -3.90 12.75
C GLN A 73 14.36 -5.11 13.66
N PHE A 74 14.12 -6.31 13.10
CA PHE A 74 13.93 -7.52 13.90
C PHE A 74 15.23 -8.20 14.36
N GLN A 75 16.39 -7.87 13.76
CA GLN A 75 17.71 -8.32 14.25
C GLN A 75 18.26 -7.47 15.39
N THR A 76 17.71 -6.27 15.59
CA THR A 76 18.13 -5.32 16.64
C THR A 76 17.21 -5.31 17.87
N ALA A 77 16.26 -6.25 17.94
CA ALA A 77 15.27 -6.40 19.01
C ALA A 77 15.59 -7.58 19.93
#